data_AF-A0A3D3HJS4-F1
#
_entry.id   AF-A0A3D3HJS4-F1
#
_cell.length_a   1.000
_cell.length_b   1.000
_cell.length_c   1.000
_cell.angle_alpha   90.00
_cell.angle_beta   90.00
_cell.angle_gamma   90.00
#
_symmetry.space_group_name_H-M   'P 1'
#
loop_
_entity.id
_entity.type
_entity.pdbx_description
1 polymer ?
#
loop_
_entity_poly.entity_id
_entity_poly.type
_entity_poly.pdbx_seq_one_letter_code
_entity_poly.pdbx_strand_id
1 'polypeptide(L)'
;MKGIGYILMVVGLIAMVFAINMDVSVSTYGGRINNIGLISDRQNYLIFSCVIFLAGIILAIFGSKSEPVSGSGNVKCKYCAELIKSDAIICKHCGKNVEHEKETDDSGFLFTPIDHDRKFSFRDWPPEIFIAGGKVNKNTVYQFIYELKKSNPKLDSPGIVMKFYRDFSSIEKGLPDNLIDEFKELRKSALQQ
;
A
#
# COMPACT_ATOMS: atom_id res chain seq x y z
N MET A 1 7.69 -5.41 6.14
CA MET A 1 8.25 -6.47 7.01
C MET A 1 8.36 -6.07 8.49
N LYS A 2 8.11 -4.80 8.85
CA LYS A 2 8.18 -4.30 10.24
C LYS A 2 7.37 -5.09 11.28
N GLY A 3 6.18 -5.59 10.91
CA GLY A 3 5.34 -6.38 11.83
C GLY A 3 6.03 -7.64 12.34
N ILE A 4 6.72 -8.37 11.47
CA ILE A 4 7.52 -9.55 11.84
C ILE A 4 8.70 -9.14 12.73
N GLY A 5 9.34 -8.00 12.43
CA GLY A 5 10.42 -7.45 13.26
C GLY A 5 9.98 -7.17 14.70
N TYR A 6 8.83 -6.52 14.89
CA TYR A 6 8.27 -6.28 16.23
C TYR A 6 7.94 -7.57 16.98
N ILE A 7 7.39 -8.58 16.29
CA ILE A 7 7.10 -9.89 16.90
C ILE A 7 8.40 -10.56 17.38
N LEU A 8 9.44 -10.60 16.54
CA LEU A 8 10.73 -11.17 16.92
C LEU A 8 11.40 -10.43 18.08
N MET A 9 11.26 -9.10 18.13
CA MET A 9 11.75 -8.29 19.23
C MET A 9 11.06 -8.67 20.56
N VAL A 10 9.74 -8.80 20.56
CA VAL A 10 8.98 -9.20 21.76
C VAL A 10 9.33 -10.63 22.19
N VAL A 11 9.38 -11.57 21.25
CA VAL A 11 9.74 -12.97 21.52
C VAL A 11 11.16 -13.08 22.08
N GLY A 12 12.13 -12.39 21.48
CA GLY A 12 13.52 -12.37 21.94
C GLY A 12 13.66 -11.77 23.35
N LEU A 13 12.89 -10.72 23.68
CA LEU A 13 12.90 -10.11 24.99
C LEU A 13 12.29 -11.03 26.07
N ILE A 14 11.18 -11.71 25.76
CA ILE A 14 10.57 -12.71 26.65
C ILE A 14 11.54 -13.87 26.90
N ALA A 15 12.16 -14.42 25.85
CA ALA A 15 13.13 -15.50 25.97
C ALA A 15 14.37 -15.09 26.78
N MET A 16 14.82 -13.84 26.64
CA MET A 16 15.91 -13.29 27.43
C MET A 16 15.57 -13.24 28.93
N VAL A 17 14.37 -12.76 29.29
CA VAL A 17 13.91 -12.74 30.69
C VAL A 17 13.83 -14.15 31.26
N PHE A 18 13.35 -15.12 30.48
CA PHE A 18 13.33 -16.52 30.89
C PHE A 18 14.74 -17.06 31.16
N ALA A 19 15.69 -16.81 30.25
CA ALA A 19 17.07 -17.27 30.40
C ALA A 19 17.76 -16.67 31.63
N ILE A 20 17.52 -15.39 31.95
CA ILE A 20 18.08 -14.75 33.15
C ILE A 20 17.57 -15.42 34.43
N ASN A 21 16.31 -15.88 34.44
CA ASN A 21 15.69 -16.52 35.60
C ASN A 21 15.99 -18.02 35.73
N MET A 22 16.68 -18.64 34.78
CA MET A 22 16.95 -20.09 34.79
C MET A 22 17.96 -20.46 35.90
N ASP A 23 17.60 -21.30 36.86
CA ASP A 23 18.52 -21.75 37.92
C ASP A 23 19.73 -22.52 37.35
N VAL A 24 20.94 -22.18 37.80
CA VAL A 24 22.20 -22.79 37.32
C VAL A 24 22.83 -23.70 38.36
N SER A 25 22.16 -23.94 39.47
CA SER A 25 22.70 -24.69 40.60
C SER A 25 21.99 -26.02 40.79
N VAL A 26 22.75 -27.03 41.21
CA VAL A 26 22.22 -28.36 41.55
C VAL A 26 22.46 -28.60 43.04
N SER A 27 21.50 -29.24 43.70
CA SER A 27 21.63 -29.64 45.11
C SER A 27 22.59 -30.82 45.24
N THR A 28 23.58 -30.70 46.10
CA THR A 28 24.51 -31.77 46.48
C THR A 28 24.49 -31.96 47.99
N TYR A 29 25.13 -33.01 48.49
CA TYR A 29 25.23 -33.29 49.94
C TYR A 29 25.85 -32.12 50.74
N GLY A 30 26.65 -31.27 50.11
CA GLY A 30 27.28 -30.09 50.72
C GLY A 30 26.59 -28.75 50.43
N GLY A 31 25.38 -28.74 49.87
CA GLY A 31 24.65 -27.52 49.52
C GLY A 31 24.48 -27.33 48.00
N ARG A 32 24.11 -26.12 47.58
CA ARG A 32 23.89 -25.79 46.16
C ARG A 32 25.22 -25.38 45.53
N ILE A 33 25.60 -26.07 44.46
CA ILE A 33 26.82 -25.77 43.69
C ILE A 33 26.39 -25.38 42.28
N ASN A 34 27.02 -24.33 41.73
CA ASN A 34 26.76 -23.92 40.35
C ASN A 34 27.31 -24.96 39.38
N ASN A 35 26.45 -25.43 38.50
CA ASN A 35 26.79 -26.42 37.49
C ASN A 35 27.28 -25.71 36.22
N ILE A 36 28.47 -26.10 35.76
CA ILE A 36 29.11 -25.54 34.55
C ILE A 36 28.29 -25.84 33.28
N GLY A 37 27.59 -26.98 33.23
CA GLY A 37 26.66 -27.29 32.16
C GLY A 37 25.46 -26.35 32.16
N LEU A 38 24.75 -26.22 33.29
CA LEU A 38 23.58 -25.32 33.35
C LEU A 38 23.96 -23.85 33.11
N ILE A 39 25.15 -23.41 33.52
CA ILE A 39 25.59 -22.04 33.22
C ILE A 39 25.89 -21.85 31.74
N SER A 40 26.43 -22.87 31.06
CA SER A 40 26.61 -22.90 29.61
C SER A 40 25.26 -22.87 28.88
N ASP A 41 24.27 -23.64 29.35
CA ASP A 41 22.92 -23.63 28.80
C ASP A 41 22.28 -22.24 28.93
N ARG A 42 22.42 -21.60 30.10
CA ARG A 42 21.93 -20.23 30.33
C ARG A 42 22.55 -19.26 29.31
N GLN A 43 23.87 -19.37 29.10
CA GLN A 43 24.59 -18.54 28.14
C GLN A 43 24.10 -18.78 26.71
N ASN A 44 23.89 -20.03 26.30
CA ASN A 44 23.37 -20.37 24.98
C ASN A 44 21.98 -19.76 24.75
N TYR A 45 21.07 -19.90 25.72
CA TYR A 45 19.74 -19.27 25.61
C TYR A 45 19.81 -17.75 25.54
N LEU A 46 20.72 -17.11 26.29
CA LEU A 46 20.94 -15.66 26.22
C LEU A 46 21.47 -15.22 24.85
N ILE A 47 22.41 -15.98 24.28
CA ILE A 47 22.97 -15.70 22.95
C ILE A 47 21.87 -15.80 21.89
N PHE A 48 21.09 -16.89 21.88
CA PHE A 48 19.98 -17.04 20.94
C PHE A 48 18.93 -15.93 21.09
N SER A 49 18.57 -15.59 22.33
CA SER A 49 17.60 -14.51 22.62
C SER A 49 18.10 -13.16 22.09
N CYS A 50 19.39 -12.86 22.29
CA CYS A 50 20.02 -11.64 21.79
C CYS A 50 20.02 -11.60 20.26
N VAL A 51 20.41 -12.69 19.60
CA VAL A 51 20.41 -12.78 18.12
C VAL A 51 19.00 -12.56 17.55
N ILE A 52 17.98 -13.21 18.13
CA ILE A 52 16.58 -13.04 17.71
C ILE A 52 16.12 -11.61 17.91
N PHE A 53 16.43 -11.00 19.06
CA PHE A 53 16.07 -9.62 19.37
C PHE A 53 16.72 -8.62 18.40
N LEU A 54 18.02 -8.78 18.13
CA LEU A 54 18.76 -7.95 17.18
C LEU A 54 18.24 -8.11 15.74
N ALA A 55 17.94 -9.35 15.32
CA ALA A 55 17.30 -9.60 14.03
C ALA A 55 15.94 -8.90 13.94
N GLY A 56 15.16 -8.93 15.02
CA GLY A 56 13.91 -8.18 15.15
C GLY A 56 14.09 -6.68 14.97
N ILE A 57 15.10 -6.09 15.62
CA ILE A 57 15.46 -4.67 15.48
C ILE A 57 15.82 -4.34 14.03
N ILE A 58 16.70 -5.13 13.42
CA ILE A 58 17.13 -4.92 12.03
C ILE A 58 15.91 -4.96 11.10
N LEU A 59 15.03 -5.95 11.24
CA LEU A 59 13.82 -6.06 10.42
C LEU A 59 12.77 -4.98 10.74
N ALA A 60 12.73 -4.44 11.95
CA ALA A 60 11.84 -3.33 12.29
C ALA A 60 12.32 -2.01 11.66
N ILE A 61 13.64 -1.77 11.67
CA ILE A 61 14.27 -0.56 11.10
C ILE A 61 14.28 -0.63 9.57
N PHE A 62 14.85 -1.70 9.01
CA PHE A 62 15.06 -1.85 7.56
C PHE A 62 13.89 -2.52 6.83
N GLY A 63 12.90 -3.03 7.55
CA GLY A 63 11.74 -3.72 6.96
C GLY A 63 10.71 -2.76 6.37
N SER A 64 11.13 -1.73 5.65
CA SER A 64 10.28 -0.90 4.79
C SER A 64 9.33 -1.83 4.02
N LYS A 65 8.03 -1.54 4.09
CA LYS A 65 7.18 -2.00 2.99
C LYS A 65 7.70 -1.21 1.79
N SER A 66 8.04 -1.90 0.71
CA SER A 66 8.06 -1.26 -0.60
C SER A 66 6.62 -0.84 -0.87
N GLU A 67 6.22 0.30 -0.32
CA GLU A 67 5.27 1.15 -1.01
C GLU A 67 5.90 1.36 -2.39
N PRO A 68 5.17 1.18 -3.50
CA PRO A 68 5.65 1.73 -4.76
C PRO A 68 5.85 3.21 -4.51
N VAL A 69 7.11 3.65 -4.43
CA VAL A 69 7.49 5.05 -4.39
C VAL A 69 7.19 5.60 -5.77
N SER A 70 5.91 5.86 -6.01
CA SER A 70 5.46 6.81 -7.02
C SER A 70 5.78 8.18 -6.44
N GLY A 71 6.96 8.71 -6.77
CA GLY A 71 7.37 10.04 -6.32
C GLY A 71 8.87 10.25 -6.32
N SER A 72 9.42 10.68 -7.46
CA SER A 72 10.82 11.12 -7.69
C SER A 72 11.91 10.04 -7.74
N GLY A 73 11.72 9.02 -8.59
CA GLY A 73 12.73 8.00 -8.85
C GLY A 73 13.81 8.49 -9.82
N ASN A 74 15.08 8.20 -9.52
CA ASN A 74 16.11 8.24 -10.55
C ASN A 74 15.73 7.26 -11.68
N VAL A 75 15.76 7.75 -12.92
CA VAL A 75 15.44 7.00 -14.13
C VAL A 75 16.74 6.62 -14.83
N LYS A 76 16.75 5.47 -15.52
CA LYS A 76 17.91 5.08 -16.34
C LYS A 76 17.90 5.86 -17.66
N CYS A 77 19.04 6.44 -18.01
CA CYS A 77 19.23 7.07 -19.31
C CYS A 77 19.13 6.01 -20.42
N LYS A 78 18.25 6.22 -21.41
CA LYS A 78 18.04 5.31 -22.57
C LYS A 78 19.30 5.10 -23.42
N TYR A 79 20.29 5.96 -23.28
CA TYR A 79 21.46 5.97 -24.16
C TYR A 79 22.74 5.42 -23.55
N CYS A 80 22.93 5.57 -22.24
CA CYS A 80 24.15 5.13 -21.56
C CYS A 80 23.87 4.30 -20.31
N ALA A 81 22.59 4.00 -20.02
CA ALA A 81 22.12 3.22 -18.88
C ALA A 81 22.43 3.79 -17.49
N GLU A 82 23.04 4.98 -17.41
CA GLU A 82 23.35 5.66 -16.15
C GLU A 82 22.08 6.13 -15.42
N LEU A 83 22.09 6.09 -14.09
CA LEU A 83 20.99 6.61 -13.28
C LEU A 83 21.03 8.14 -13.25
N ILE A 84 19.98 8.77 -13.78
CA ILE A 84 19.80 10.22 -13.81
C ILE A 84 18.54 10.58 -13.03
N LYS A 85 18.41 11.83 -12.59
CA LYS A 85 17.17 12.29 -11.96
C LYS A 85 16.02 12.28 -12.98
N SER A 86 14.79 12.04 -12.51
CA SER A 86 13.58 12.04 -13.37
C SER A 86 13.27 13.39 -14.02
N ASP A 87 13.83 14.49 -13.50
CA ASP A 87 13.72 15.84 -14.06
C ASP A 87 14.86 16.20 -15.02
N ALA A 88 15.79 15.28 -15.27
CA ALA A 88 16.97 15.56 -16.09
C ALA A 88 16.61 15.65 -17.58
N ILE A 89 16.57 16.87 -18.11
CA ILE A 89 16.40 17.13 -19.55
C ILE A 89 17.63 16.65 -20.34
N ILE A 90 18.83 16.70 -19.72
CA ILE A 90 20.09 16.29 -20.36
C ILE A 90 20.86 15.37 -19.41
N CYS A 91 21.30 14.22 -19.92
CA CYS A 91 22.14 13.30 -19.16
C CYS A 91 23.56 13.85 -19.01
N LYS A 92 24.05 13.98 -17.76
CA LYS A 92 25.42 14.47 -17.47
C LYS A 92 26.53 13.56 -17.99
N HIS A 93 26.25 12.26 -18.15
CA HIS A 93 27.26 11.29 -18.55
C HIS A 93 27.43 11.24 -20.07
N CYS A 94 26.32 11.24 -20.83
CA CYS A 94 26.38 11.07 -22.28
C CYS A 94 25.98 12.31 -23.09
N GLY A 95 25.53 13.38 -22.43
CA GLY A 95 25.16 14.66 -23.06
C GLY A 95 23.91 14.62 -23.95
N LYS A 96 23.18 13.49 -23.99
CA LYS A 96 21.97 13.35 -24.83
C LYS A 96 20.73 13.86 -24.08
N ASN A 97 19.81 14.44 -24.85
CA ASN A 97 18.52 14.92 -24.35
C ASN A 97 17.64 13.72 -23.98
N VAL A 98 17.14 13.69 -22.76
CA VAL A 98 16.26 12.64 -22.27
C VAL A 98 14.87 13.25 -22.20
N GLU A 99 14.10 13.06 -23.27
CA GLU A 99 12.72 13.50 -23.31
C GLU A 99 11.91 12.67 -22.31
N HIS A 100 11.55 13.31 -21.20
CA HIS A 100 10.53 12.81 -20.28
C HIS A 100 9.20 13.32 -20.80
N GLU A 101 8.35 12.42 -21.31
CA GLU A 101 6.93 12.70 -21.42
C GLU A 101 6.48 13.09 -20.01
N LYS A 102 6.26 14.40 -19.80
CA LYS A 102 5.66 14.89 -18.57
C LYS A 102 4.26 14.30 -18.57
N GLU A 103 4.09 13.22 -17.81
CA GLU A 103 2.79 12.95 -17.22
C GLU A 103 2.43 14.24 -16.49
N THR A 104 1.54 15.01 -17.12
CA THR A 104 0.89 16.15 -16.49
C THR A 104 0.43 15.66 -15.13
N ASP A 105 0.71 16.47 -14.11
CA ASP A 105 0.20 16.39 -12.75
C ASP A 105 -1.34 16.33 -12.80
N ASP A 106 -1.84 15.16 -13.15
CA ASP A 106 -3.23 14.78 -13.14
C ASP A 106 -3.42 14.21 -11.75
N SER A 107 -3.91 15.06 -10.86
CA SER A 107 -4.55 14.64 -9.60
C SER A 107 -5.85 13.88 -9.90
N GLY A 108 -5.81 12.98 -10.88
CA GLY A 108 -6.75 11.90 -11.09
C GLY A 108 -6.33 10.77 -10.16
N PHE A 109 -7.13 10.56 -9.13
CA PHE A 109 -7.01 9.45 -8.20
C PHE A 109 -6.79 8.14 -8.97
N LEU A 110 -5.53 7.66 -9.01
CA LEU A 110 -5.17 6.44 -9.69
C LEU A 110 -5.71 5.29 -8.86
N PHE A 111 -6.91 4.82 -9.21
CA PHE A 111 -7.51 3.63 -8.64
C PHE A 111 -6.64 2.45 -9.07
N THR A 112 -5.59 2.17 -8.29
CA THR A 112 -4.91 0.89 -8.37
C THR A 112 -5.94 -0.18 -8.01
N PRO A 113 -6.13 -1.22 -8.84
CA PRO A 113 -6.96 -2.35 -8.48
C PRO A 113 -6.30 -3.07 -7.29
N ILE A 114 -6.58 -2.60 -6.07
CA ILE A 114 -6.15 -3.23 -4.83
C ILE A 114 -7.19 -4.30 -4.50
N ASP A 115 -6.79 -5.54 -4.76
CA ASP A 115 -7.40 -6.80 -4.33
C ASP A 115 -8.85 -7.06 -4.73
N HIS A 116 -9.03 -8.25 -5.29
CA HIS A 116 -10.21 -8.76 -6.00
C HIS A 116 -11.50 -8.94 -5.17
N ASP A 117 -11.64 -8.33 -3.99
CA ASP A 117 -12.69 -8.68 -3.02
C ASP A 117 -13.45 -7.49 -2.38
N ARG A 118 -13.22 -6.26 -2.83
CA ARG A 118 -14.02 -5.11 -2.35
C ARG A 118 -15.38 -5.07 -3.03
N LYS A 119 -16.44 -5.35 -2.26
CA LYS A 119 -17.83 -5.12 -2.64
C LYS A 119 -18.04 -3.65 -3.00
N PHE A 120 -18.56 -3.39 -4.21
CA PHE A 120 -18.87 -2.04 -4.68
C PHE A 120 -19.65 -1.23 -3.65
N SER A 121 -19.22 0.01 -3.42
CA SER A 121 -19.84 0.95 -2.50
C SER A 121 -19.81 2.35 -3.10
N PHE A 122 -20.96 3.04 -3.14
CA PHE A 122 -21.03 4.43 -3.59
C PHE A 122 -20.18 5.39 -2.75
N ARG A 123 -19.82 5.00 -1.51
CA ARG A 123 -18.90 5.80 -0.68
C ARG A 123 -17.50 5.93 -1.28
N ASP A 124 -17.10 4.97 -2.12
CA ASP A 124 -15.81 4.98 -2.81
C ASP A 124 -15.82 5.90 -4.04
N TRP A 125 -17.00 6.47 -4.38
CA TRP A 125 -17.22 7.29 -5.56
C TRP A 125 -17.79 8.68 -5.21
N PRO A 126 -17.06 9.52 -4.46
CA PRO A 126 -17.55 10.85 -4.11
C PRO A 126 -17.48 11.80 -5.34
N PRO A 127 -18.25 12.89 -5.39
CA PRO A 127 -18.39 13.74 -6.59
C PRO A 127 -17.07 14.26 -7.17
N GLU A 128 -16.07 14.52 -6.32
CA GLU A 128 -14.82 15.17 -6.68
C GLU A 128 -13.96 14.32 -7.62
N ILE A 129 -14.03 12.99 -7.53
CA ILE A 129 -13.19 12.10 -8.38
C ILE A 129 -13.64 12.13 -9.85
N PHE A 130 -14.86 12.57 -10.11
CA PHE A 130 -15.39 12.69 -11.46
C PHE A 130 -14.90 13.97 -12.15
N ILE A 131 -14.12 14.81 -11.48
CA ILE A 131 -13.63 16.09 -11.99
C ILE A 131 -12.12 16.00 -12.21
N ALA A 132 -11.66 16.25 -13.44
CA ALA A 132 -10.25 16.38 -13.77
C ALA A 132 -10.03 17.59 -14.70
N GLY A 133 -9.10 18.48 -14.36
CA GLY A 133 -8.79 19.66 -15.18
C GLY A 133 -9.98 20.60 -15.42
N GLY A 134 -10.95 20.65 -14.51
CA GLY A 134 -12.17 21.47 -14.65
C GLY A 134 -13.22 20.91 -15.61
N LYS A 135 -13.11 19.64 -16.01
CA LYS A 135 -14.09 18.91 -16.83
C LYS A 135 -14.44 17.58 -16.18
N VAL A 136 -15.50 16.92 -16.65
CA VAL A 136 -15.83 15.56 -16.18
C VAL A 136 -14.82 14.56 -16.73
N ASN A 137 -14.18 13.79 -15.85
CA ASN A 137 -13.27 12.71 -16.23
C ASN A 137 -14.05 11.53 -16.80
N LYS A 138 -14.04 11.42 -18.14
CA LYS A 138 -14.68 10.34 -18.87
C LYS A 138 -14.30 8.96 -18.34
N ASN A 139 -13.00 8.68 -18.19
CA ASN A 139 -12.52 7.35 -17.80
C ASN A 139 -13.05 6.93 -16.42
N THR A 140 -13.10 7.87 -15.47
CA THR A 140 -13.67 7.62 -14.14
C THR A 140 -15.16 7.25 -14.22
N VAL A 141 -15.94 7.93 -15.07
CA VAL A 141 -17.36 7.61 -15.27
C VAL A 141 -17.55 6.21 -15.85
N TYR A 142 -16.75 5.81 -16.84
CA TYR A 142 -16.83 4.46 -17.41
C TYR A 142 -16.43 3.39 -16.39
N GLN A 143 -15.36 3.62 -15.62
CA GLN A 143 -14.92 2.68 -14.59
C GLN A 143 -15.96 2.51 -13.48
N PHE A 144 -16.57 3.61 -13.04
CA PHE A 144 -17.68 3.59 -12.08
C PHE A 144 -18.83 2.72 -12.54
N ILE A 145 -19.28 2.90 -13.78
CA ILE A 145 -20.40 2.15 -14.34
C ILE A 145 -20.03 0.68 -14.59
N TYR A 146 -18.78 0.42 -14.99
CA TYR A 146 -18.27 -0.95 -15.14
C TYR A 146 -18.32 -1.71 -13.80
N GLU A 147 -17.78 -1.15 -12.72
CA GLU A 147 -17.78 -1.78 -11.39
C GLU A 147 -19.20 -1.94 -10.83
N LEU A 148 -20.08 -0.97 -11.10
CA LEU A 148 -21.49 -1.01 -10.73
C LEU A 148 -22.23 -2.17 -11.43
N LYS A 149 -22.04 -2.33 -12.74
CA LYS A 149 -22.61 -3.43 -13.54
C LYS A 149 -22.08 -4.79 -13.09
N LYS A 150 -20.75 -4.90 -12.93
CA LYS A 150 -20.08 -6.11 -12.47
C LYS A 150 -20.58 -6.58 -11.11
N SER A 151 -20.87 -5.64 -10.21
CA SER A 151 -21.43 -5.94 -8.88
C SER A 151 -22.93 -6.22 -8.88
N ASN A 152 -23.63 -5.95 -9.98
CA ASN A 152 -25.06 -6.17 -10.14
C ASN A 152 -25.39 -6.90 -11.45
N PRO A 153 -24.90 -8.14 -11.67
CA PRO A 153 -25.01 -8.83 -12.96
C PRO A 153 -26.44 -9.19 -13.37
N LYS A 154 -27.41 -9.08 -12.44
CA LYS A 154 -28.83 -9.38 -12.69
C LYS A 154 -29.64 -8.16 -13.13
N LEU A 155 -29.06 -6.96 -13.12
CA LEU A 155 -29.75 -5.73 -13.47
C LEU A 155 -29.28 -5.27 -14.85
N ASP A 156 -30.24 -5.00 -15.71
CA ASP A 156 -30.03 -4.31 -16.96
C ASP A 156 -29.84 -2.80 -16.72
N SER A 157 -29.42 -2.06 -17.75
CA SER A 157 -29.13 -0.63 -17.62
C SER A 157 -30.31 0.18 -17.07
N PRO A 158 -31.57 -0.02 -17.51
CA PRO A 158 -32.74 0.59 -16.88
C PRO A 158 -32.92 0.20 -15.40
N GLY A 159 -32.74 -1.07 -15.05
CA GLY A 159 -32.83 -1.56 -13.68
C GLY A 159 -31.78 -0.94 -12.75
N ILE A 160 -30.56 -0.72 -13.23
CA ILE A 160 -29.49 -0.02 -12.50
C ILE A 160 -29.89 1.43 -12.22
N VAL A 161 -30.39 2.17 -13.23
CA VAL A 161 -30.83 3.57 -13.07
C VAL A 161 -31.94 3.68 -12.04
N MET A 162 -32.92 2.78 -12.10
CA MET A 162 -34.06 2.82 -11.18
C MET A 162 -33.66 2.48 -9.74
N LYS A 163 -32.85 1.44 -9.56
CA LYS A 163 -32.41 0.98 -8.23
C LYS A 163 -31.54 2.00 -7.51
N PHE A 164 -30.65 2.67 -8.24
CA PHE A 164 -29.64 3.57 -7.69
C PHE A 164 -29.91 5.05 -7.99
N TYR A 165 -31.15 5.41 -8.30
CA TYR A 165 -31.55 6.78 -8.63
C TYR A 165 -31.11 7.80 -7.58
N ARG A 166 -31.26 7.46 -6.29
CA ARG A 166 -30.88 8.36 -5.19
C ARG A 166 -29.38 8.58 -5.13
N ASP A 167 -28.59 7.53 -5.28
CA ASP A 167 -27.14 7.61 -5.23
C ASP A 167 -26.60 8.44 -6.40
N PHE A 168 -27.15 8.23 -7.59
CA PHE A 168 -26.83 9.08 -8.74
C PHE A 168 -27.21 10.55 -8.51
N SER A 169 -28.40 10.81 -7.96
CA SER A 169 -28.84 12.18 -7.65
C SER A 169 -27.93 12.84 -6.60
N SER A 170 -27.44 12.07 -5.63
CA SER A 170 -26.46 12.57 -4.65
C SER A 170 -25.13 12.96 -5.29
N ILE A 171 -24.63 12.17 -6.25
CA ILE A 171 -23.41 12.53 -7.01
C ILE A 171 -23.66 13.79 -7.85
N GLU A 172 -24.79 13.84 -8.57
CA GLU A 172 -25.16 15.00 -9.40
C GLU A 172 -25.25 16.30 -8.59
N LYS A 173 -25.80 16.25 -7.36
CA LYS A 173 -25.89 17.42 -6.47
C LYS A 173 -24.55 17.88 -5.90
N GLY A 174 -23.55 17.01 -5.87
CA GLY A 174 -22.21 17.34 -5.40
C GLY A 174 -21.29 17.87 -6.49
N LEU A 175 -21.72 17.81 -7.77
CA LEU A 175 -20.96 18.35 -8.89
C LEU A 175 -21.24 19.85 -9.08
N PRO A 176 -20.27 20.64 -9.58
CA PRO A 176 -20.51 22.00 -10.06
C PRO A 176 -21.58 22.04 -11.15
N ASP A 177 -22.46 23.05 -11.12
CA ASP A 177 -23.62 23.18 -12.02
C ASP A 177 -23.26 23.04 -13.51
N ASN A 178 -22.11 23.58 -13.91
CA ASN A 178 -21.62 23.55 -15.29
C ASN A 178 -21.15 22.15 -15.76
N LEU A 179 -21.01 21.18 -14.87
CA LEU A 179 -20.53 19.83 -15.14
C LEU A 179 -21.61 18.76 -15.01
N ILE A 180 -22.79 19.10 -14.46
CA ILE A 180 -23.88 18.15 -14.21
C ILE A 180 -24.37 17.51 -15.52
N ASP A 181 -24.58 18.31 -16.56
CA ASP A 181 -25.11 17.82 -17.83
C ASP A 181 -24.08 16.94 -18.58
N GLU A 182 -22.81 17.32 -18.52
CA GLU A 182 -21.71 16.51 -19.08
C GLU A 182 -21.64 15.14 -18.40
N PHE A 183 -21.72 15.11 -17.07
CA PHE A 183 -21.74 13.86 -16.31
C PHE A 183 -22.96 12.97 -16.66
N LYS A 184 -24.15 13.56 -16.79
CA LYS A 184 -25.38 12.83 -17.14
C LYS A 184 -25.26 12.15 -18.51
N GLU A 185 -24.76 12.86 -19.52
CA GLU A 185 -24.57 12.32 -20.87
C GLU A 185 -23.51 11.20 -20.88
N LEU A 186 -22.38 11.40 -20.21
CA LEU A 186 -21.33 10.37 -20.11
C LEU A 186 -21.81 9.12 -19.38
N ARG A 187 -22.56 9.28 -18.28
CA ARG A 187 -23.17 8.15 -17.55
C ARG A 187 -24.13 7.37 -18.45
N LYS A 188 -24.99 8.08 -19.19
CA LYS A 188 -25.94 7.46 -20.12
C LYS A 188 -25.21 6.66 -21.21
N SER A 189 -24.15 7.23 -21.79
CA SER A 189 -23.29 6.55 -22.75
C SER A 189 -22.62 5.30 -22.17
N ALA A 190 -22.06 5.40 -20.96
CA ALA A 190 -21.41 4.28 -20.27
C ALA A 190 -22.40 3.16 -19.89
N LEU A 191 -23.65 3.49 -19.57
CA LEU A 191 -24.69 2.50 -19.29
C LEU A 191 -25.15 1.75 -20.54
N GLN A 192 -24.98 2.32 -21.74
CA GLN A 192 -25.39 1.70 -23.00
C GLN A 192 -24.32 0.77 -23.60
N GLN A 193 -23.08 0.84 -23.14
CA GLN A 193 -21.99 -0.08 -23.49
C GLN A 193 -22.02 -1.35 -22.62
#